data_AF-A0A955TFQ1-F1
#
_entry.id   AF-A0A955TFQ1-F1
#
_cell.length_a   1.000
_cell.length_b   1.000
_cell.length_c   1.000
_cell.angle_alpha   90.00
_cell.angle_beta   90.00
_cell.angle_gamma   90.00
#
_symmetry.space_group_name_H-M   'P 1'
#
loop_
_entity.id
_entity.type
_entity.pdbx_description
1 polymer ?
#
loop_
_entity_poly.entity_id
_entity_poly.type
_entity_poly.pdbx_seq_one_letter_code
_entity_poly.pdbx_strand_id
1 'polypeptide(L)'
;MHHDDLKRELQSLPVKYLHHMARGRIHRHFRLGKHRLVELMLAFPPDQILAIETELQQILTTRRERLAAQEARAATRPQIPASPFQGKNRPNKKRPTFGPFQPSITLQQILEGIGVPEPQPFVPDPWQTEAVEHLAHSDVIVSAPTGSGKTYVAIQAIRQAMALNQTVIYTSPLKALSNTKFMEFTHLFGPDQVGILTGDRRDNAQAPLLVMTTEILRNLFYD
;
A
#
# COMPACT_ATOMS: atom_id res chain seq x y z
N MET A 1 -1.07 2.62 -34.14
CA MET A 1 -2.21 3.38 -33.57
C MET A 1 -2.06 4.86 -33.91
N HIS A 2 -3.08 5.73 -33.81
CA HIS A 2 -2.83 7.18 -33.88
C HIS A 2 -2.05 7.61 -32.61
N HIS A 3 -1.11 8.55 -32.74
CA HIS A 3 -0.23 8.96 -31.62
C HIS A 3 -1.01 9.42 -30.37
N ASP A 4 -2.16 10.08 -30.57
CA ASP A 4 -3.04 10.52 -29.49
C ASP A 4 -3.79 9.37 -28.79
N ASP A 5 -4.12 8.31 -29.52
CA ASP A 5 -4.77 7.12 -28.96
C ASP A 5 -3.77 6.35 -28.08
N LEU A 6 -2.52 6.22 -28.52
CA LEU A 6 -1.45 5.61 -27.73
C LEU A 6 -1.20 6.33 -26.42
N LYS A 7 -1.17 7.67 -26.47
CA LYS A 7 -1.05 8.49 -25.27
C LYS A 7 -2.19 8.22 -24.28
N ARG A 8 -3.44 8.18 -24.74
CA ARG A 8 -4.60 7.91 -23.88
C ARG A 8 -4.53 6.52 -23.26
N GLU A 9 -4.20 5.50 -24.05
CA GLU A 9 -4.12 4.13 -23.55
C GLU A 9 -3.02 3.97 -22.50
N LEU A 10 -1.82 4.49 -22.74
CA LEU A 10 -0.73 4.49 -21.76
C LEU A 10 -1.11 5.27 -20.50
N GLN A 11 -1.81 6.40 -20.63
CA GLN A 11 -2.34 7.17 -19.49
C GLN A 11 -3.45 6.44 -18.73
N SER A 12 -4.13 5.46 -19.32
CA SER A 12 -5.15 4.67 -18.61
C SER A 12 -4.55 3.55 -17.75
N LEU A 13 -3.29 3.18 -18.00
CA LEU A 13 -2.64 2.09 -17.30
C LEU A 13 -2.13 2.49 -15.89
N PRO A 14 -2.17 1.57 -14.91
CA PRO A 14 -1.44 1.72 -13.66
C PRO A 14 0.06 1.89 -13.91
N VAL A 15 0.71 2.75 -13.12
CA VAL A 15 2.12 3.16 -13.33
C VAL A 15 3.11 1.98 -13.36
N LYS A 16 2.82 0.89 -12.63
CA LYS A 16 3.63 -0.33 -12.63
C LYS A 16 3.83 -0.95 -14.02
N TYR A 17 2.83 -0.86 -14.91
CA TYR A 17 2.91 -1.35 -16.28
C TYR A 17 3.79 -0.45 -17.15
N LEU A 18 3.74 0.86 -16.91
CA LEU A 18 4.64 1.81 -17.55
C LEU A 18 6.08 1.57 -17.12
N HIS A 19 6.34 1.32 -15.84
CA HIS A 19 7.67 0.94 -15.38
C HIS A 19 8.14 -0.38 -16.00
N HIS A 20 7.24 -1.37 -16.15
CA HIS A 20 7.55 -2.64 -16.81
C HIS A 20 7.97 -2.42 -18.27
N MET A 21 7.17 -1.70 -19.06
CA MET A 21 7.48 -1.41 -20.47
C MET A 21 8.69 -0.46 -20.62
N ALA A 22 8.96 0.39 -19.62
CA ALA A 22 10.13 1.26 -19.61
C ALA A 22 11.43 0.51 -19.28
N ARG A 23 11.35 -0.71 -18.75
CA ARG A 23 12.51 -1.47 -18.28
C ARG A 23 13.42 -1.82 -19.47
N GLY A 24 14.69 -1.43 -19.39
CA GLY A 24 15.67 -1.64 -20.47
C GLY A 24 15.61 -0.62 -21.60
N ARG A 25 14.59 0.25 -21.63
CA ARG A 25 14.43 1.32 -22.65
C ARG A 25 14.66 2.71 -22.07
N ILE A 26 14.22 2.94 -20.83
CA ILE A 26 14.37 4.20 -20.10
C ILE A 26 15.25 3.99 -18.86
N HIS A 27 16.37 4.71 -18.82
CA HIS A 27 17.24 4.73 -17.66
C HIS A 27 16.54 5.38 -16.46
N ARG A 28 16.71 4.80 -15.25
CA ARG A 28 16.07 5.27 -14.01
C ARG A 28 14.54 5.46 -14.09
N HIS A 29 13.86 4.68 -14.93
CA HIS A 29 12.40 4.73 -15.10
C HIS A 29 11.61 4.67 -13.78
N PHE A 30 12.11 3.96 -12.76
CA PHE A 30 11.47 3.86 -11.43
C PHE A 30 11.43 5.18 -10.65
N ARG A 31 12.23 6.19 -11.03
CA ARG A 31 12.21 7.54 -10.42
C ARG A 31 11.28 8.50 -11.13
N LEU A 32 10.76 8.10 -12.29
CA LEU A 32 9.95 8.96 -13.14
C LEU A 32 8.49 8.75 -12.83
N GLY A 33 7.76 9.85 -12.66
CA GLY A 33 6.30 9.83 -12.54
C GLY A 33 5.65 9.37 -13.85
N LYS A 34 4.40 8.93 -13.75
CA LYS A 34 3.59 8.43 -14.87
C LYS A 34 3.62 9.34 -16.10
N HIS A 35 3.37 10.64 -15.93
CA HIS A 35 3.37 11.58 -17.06
C HIS A 35 4.69 11.59 -17.82
N ARG A 36 5.81 11.63 -17.08
CA ARG A 36 7.14 11.66 -17.68
C ARG A 36 7.48 10.34 -18.37
N LEU A 37 7.04 9.22 -17.83
CA LEU A 37 7.18 7.92 -18.48
C LEU A 37 6.44 7.86 -19.81
N VAL A 38 5.16 8.28 -19.83
CA VAL A 38 4.35 8.29 -21.06
C VAL A 38 4.97 9.22 -22.10
N GLU A 39 5.41 10.41 -21.70
CA GLU A 39 6.07 11.37 -22.60
C GLU A 39 7.34 10.78 -23.24
N LEU A 40 8.21 10.16 -22.43
CA LEU A 40 9.43 9.53 -22.93
C LEU A 40 9.13 8.32 -23.83
N MET A 41 8.08 7.56 -23.54
CA MET A 41 7.66 6.43 -24.37
C MET A 41 7.15 6.86 -25.74
N LEU A 42 6.45 7.99 -25.81
CA LEU A 42 5.95 8.56 -27.07
C LEU A 42 7.07 9.19 -27.91
N ALA A 43 8.20 9.51 -27.29
CA ALA A 43 9.36 10.09 -27.96
C ALA A 43 10.33 9.05 -28.57
N PHE A 44 9.99 7.76 -28.52
CA PHE A 44 10.87 6.70 -29.02
C PHE A 44 10.90 6.57 -30.55
N PRO A 45 11.94 5.93 -31.10
CA PRO A 45 11.99 5.52 -32.50
C PRO A 45 10.80 4.62 -32.90
N PRO A 46 10.36 4.63 -34.18
CA PRO A 46 9.16 3.92 -34.63
C PRO A 46 9.17 2.40 -34.36
N ASP A 47 10.34 1.77 -34.43
CA ASP A 47 10.56 0.35 -34.13
C ASP A 47 10.29 0.03 -32.65
N GLN A 48 10.68 0.91 -31.74
CA GLN A 48 10.41 0.76 -30.31
C GLN A 48 8.95 1.08 -29.96
N ILE A 49 8.34 2.05 -30.66
CA ILE A 49 6.91 2.35 -30.50
C ILE A 49 6.06 1.13 -30.84
N LEU A 50 6.38 0.42 -31.94
CA LEU A 50 5.66 -0.80 -32.31
C LEU A 50 5.79 -1.91 -31.26
N ALA A 51 6.97 -2.06 -30.65
CA ALA A 51 7.18 -3.00 -29.55
C ALA A 51 6.34 -2.65 -28.32
N ILE A 52 6.24 -1.35 -27.99
CA ILE A 52 5.40 -0.85 -26.89
C ILE A 52 3.91 -1.05 -27.19
N GLU A 53 3.45 -0.77 -28.41
CA GLU A 53 2.08 -1.04 -28.83
C GLU A 53 1.73 -2.53 -28.67
N THR A 54 2.67 -3.42 -29.01
CA THR A 54 2.48 -4.88 -28.88
C THR A 54 2.41 -5.30 -27.40
N GLU A 55 3.34 -4.84 -26.56
CA GLU A 55 3.32 -5.09 -25.11
C GLU A 55 2.03 -4.53 -24.46
N LEU A 56 1.60 -3.33 -24.87
CA LEU A 56 0.38 -2.69 -24.39
C LEU A 56 -0.86 -3.54 -24.67
N GLN A 57 -1.01 -4.03 -25.91
CA GLN A 57 -2.14 -4.89 -26.27
C GLN A 57 -2.15 -6.19 -25.46
N GLN A 58 -0.99 -6.81 -25.22
CA GLN A 58 -0.88 -8.01 -24.36
C GLN A 58 -1.26 -7.73 -22.91
N ILE A 59 -0.86 -6.57 -22.36
CA ILE A 59 -1.22 -6.17 -21.00
C ILE A 59 -2.73 -5.95 -20.89
N LEU A 60 -3.34 -5.29 -21.88
CA LEU A 60 -4.78 -5.00 -21.89
C LEU A 60 -5.62 -6.28 -22.01
N THR A 61 -5.24 -7.23 -22.87
CA THR A 61 -5.93 -8.52 -22.99
C THR A 61 -5.84 -9.32 -21.69
N THR A 62 -4.63 -9.48 -21.14
CA THR A 62 -4.41 -10.20 -19.88
C THR A 62 -5.20 -9.57 -18.72
N ARG A 63 -5.27 -8.23 -18.67
CA ARG A 63 -6.02 -7.51 -17.64
C ARG A 63 -7.52 -7.74 -17.76
N ARG A 64 -8.07 -7.72 -18.98
CA ARG A 64 -9.48 -8.03 -19.24
C ARG A 64 -9.82 -9.45 -18.79
N GLU A 65 -9.00 -10.43 -19.15
CA GLU A 65 -9.19 -11.83 -18.75
C GLU A 65 -9.13 -12.02 -17.23
N ARG A 66 -8.17 -11.38 -16.55
CA ARG A 66 -8.06 -11.44 -15.09
C ARG A 66 -9.25 -10.80 -14.38
N LEU A 67 -9.73 -9.65 -14.86
CA LEU A 67 -10.91 -8.99 -14.29
C LEU A 67 -12.15 -9.87 -14.47
N ALA A 68 -12.36 -10.43 -15.66
CA ALA A 68 -13.46 -11.35 -15.93
C ALA A 68 -13.39 -12.62 -15.06
N ALA A 69 -12.20 -13.21 -14.88
CA ALA A 69 -12.01 -14.37 -14.01
C ALA A 69 -12.22 -14.04 -12.53
N GLN A 70 -11.85 -12.82 -12.10
CA GLN A 70 -12.05 -12.36 -10.73
C GLN A 70 -13.52 -12.11 -10.43
N GLU A 71 -14.26 -11.50 -11.35
CA GLU A 71 -15.71 -11.31 -11.27
C GLU A 71 -16.45 -12.66 -11.23
N ALA A 72 -16.07 -13.61 -12.09
CA ALA A 72 -16.63 -14.97 -12.08
C ALA A 72 -16.36 -15.69 -10.75
N ARG A 73 -15.15 -15.57 -10.20
CA ARG A 73 -14.81 -16.17 -8.88
C ARG A 73 -15.52 -15.48 -7.72
N ALA A 74 -15.70 -14.17 -7.78
CA ALA A 74 -16.44 -13.42 -6.76
C ALA A 74 -17.92 -13.82 -6.75
N ALA A 75 -18.52 -14.05 -7.92
CA ALA A 75 -19.90 -14.52 -8.06
C ALA A 75 -20.09 -15.97 -7.57
N THR A 76 -19.05 -16.80 -7.58
CA THR A 76 -19.12 -18.23 -7.23
C THR A 76 -18.51 -18.55 -5.85
N ARG A 77 -18.26 -17.54 -5.01
CA ARG A 77 -17.48 -17.70 -3.77
C ARG A 77 -18.17 -18.67 -2.79
N PRO A 78 -17.58 -19.85 -2.50
CA PRO A 78 -18.14 -20.75 -1.50
C PRO A 78 -17.99 -20.17 -0.10
N GLN A 79 -18.98 -20.37 0.77
CA GLN A 79 -18.82 -20.10 2.21
C GLN A 79 -17.72 -21.01 2.77
N ILE A 80 -16.69 -20.41 3.36
CA ILE A 80 -15.58 -21.17 3.98
C ILE A 80 -16.10 -21.72 5.31
N PRO A 81 -16.21 -23.05 5.49
CA PRO A 81 -16.48 -23.62 6.81
C PRO A 81 -15.26 -23.39 7.71
N ALA A 82 -15.50 -23.18 9.00
CA ALA A 82 -14.47 -22.91 10.00
C ALA A 82 -13.32 -23.95 9.94
N SER A 83 -12.09 -23.48 10.11
CA SER A 83 -10.88 -24.29 9.99
C SER A 83 -10.91 -25.54 10.89
N PRO A 84 -10.57 -26.74 10.38
CA PRO A 84 -10.56 -27.98 11.17
C PRO A 84 -9.31 -28.11 12.06
N PHE A 85 -8.40 -27.13 12.05
CA PHE A 85 -7.18 -27.18 12.87
C PHE A 85 -7.48 -26.88 14.33
N GLN A 86 -7.83 -27.91 15.10
CA GLN A 86 -7.56 -27.94 16.54
C GLN A 86 -6.05 -28.03 16.75
N GLY A 87 -5.45 -26.94 17.24
CA GLY A 87 -4.03 -26.92 17.60
C GLY A 87 -3.70 -28.05 18.57
N LYS A 88 -2.72 -28.90 18.23
CA LYS A 88 -2.22 -29.93 19.14
C LYS A 88 -1.59 -29.26 20.37
N ASN A 89 -2.24 -29.40 21.52
CA ASN A 89 -1.73 -28.94 22.81
C ASN A 89 -0.40 -29.65 23.14
N ARG A 90 0.70 -28.91 23.20
CA ARG A 90 1.97 -29.43 23.72
C ARG A 90 1.88 -29.57 25.25
N PRO A 91 2.48 -30.61 25.85
CA PRO A 91 2.46 -30.80 27.30
C PRO A 91 3.22 -29.65 27.98
N ASN A 92 2.51 -28.96 28.88
CA ASN A 92 2.99 -27.79 29.59
C ASN A 92 4.06 -28.22 30.62
N LYS A 93 5.31 -27.75 30.49
CA LYS A 93 6.35 -27.97 31.53
C LYS A 93 5.84 -27.37 32.84
N LYS A 94 5.84 -28.17 33.92
CA LYS A 94 5.39 -27.74 35.25
C LYS A 94 6.21 -26.54 35.72
N ARG A 95 5.56 -25.37 35.77
CA ARG A 95 6.12 -24.15 36.34
C ARG A 95 6.25 -24.32 37.87
N PRO A 96 7.25 -23.70 38.51
CA PRO A 96 7.37 -23.70 39.96
C PRO A 96 6.09 -23.15 40.60
N THR A 97 5.56 -23.88 41.56
CA THR A 97 4.35 -23.52 42.33
C THR A 97 4.73 -22.51 43.40
N PHE A 98 4.45 -21.24 43.15
CA PHE A 98 4.39 -20.24 44.23
C PHE A 98 3.13 -20.50 45.06
N GLY A 99 3.19 -20.26 46.38
CA GLY A 99 2.05 -20.40 47.28
C GLY A 99 0.85 -19.56 46.83
N PRO A 100 -0.37 -19.79 47.37
CA PRO A 100 -1.57 -19.11 46.92
C PRO A 100 -1.45 -17.61 47.17
N PHE A 101 -1.11 -16.86 46.13
CA PHE A 101 -1.27 -15.42 46.09
C PHE A 101 -2.78 -15.15 46.03
N GLN A 102 -3.36 -14.72 47.16
CA GLN A 102 -4.73 -14.24 47.21
C GLN A 102 -4.68 -12.71 47.06
N PRO A 103 -4.78 -12.18 45.83
CA PRO A 103 -4.94 -10.75 45.67
C PRO A 103 -6.26 -10.33 46.34
N SER A 104 -6.25 -9.22 47.06
CA SER A 104 -7.44 -8.64 47.68
C SER A 104 -8.51 -8.20 46.68
N ILE A 105 -8.15 -8.12 45.40
CA ILE A 105 -9.04 -7.77 44.29
C ILE A 105 -8.78 -8.73 43.13
N THR A 106 -9.83 -9.31 42.57
CA THR A 106 -9.72 -10.16 41.38
C THR A 106 -9.54 -9.33 40.11
N LEU A 107 -8.86 -9.88 39.09
CA LEU A 107 -8.76 -9.23 37.78
C LEU A 107 -10.14 -8.92 37.18
N GLN A 108 -11.13 -9.76 37.43
CA GLN A 108 -12.51 -9.52 37.00
C GLN A 108 -13.08 -8.26 37.63
N GLN A 109 -12.90 -8.05 38.94
CA GLN A 109 -13.33 -6.82 39.62
C GLN A 109 -12.59 -5.57 39.14
N ILE A 110 -11.31 -5.69 38.77
CA ILE A 110 -10.53 -4.55 38.22
C ILE A 110 -11.01 -4.19 36.81
N LEU A 111 -11.37 -5.19 36.01
CA LEU A 111 -11.80 -5.03 34.62
C LEU A 111 -13.31 -4.85 34.47
N GLU A 112 -14.06 -4.96 35.58
CA GLU A 112 -15.50 -4.77 35.60
C GLU A 112 -15.84 -3.33 35.19
N GLY A 113 -16.60 -3.17 34.11
CA GLY A 113 -16.89 -1.86 33.51
C GLY A 113 -15.86 -1.37 32.47
N ILE A 114 -14.70 -2.02 32.35
CA ILE A 114 -13.76 -1.81 31.24
C ILE A 114 -14.19 -2.70 30.07
N GLY A 115 -15.24 -2.27 29.36
CA GLY A 115 -15.71 -2.91 28.13
C GLY A 115 -14.99 -2.38 26.88
N VAL A 116 -15.07 -3.14 25.78
CA VAL A 116 -14.81 -2.58 24.45
C VAL A 116 -16.04 -1.79 24.07
N PRO A 117 -15.94 -0.47 23.79
CA PRO A 117 -17.10 0.29 23.34
C PRO A 117 -17.64 -0.33 22.05
N GLU A 118 -18.95 -0.24 21.85
CA GLU A 118 -19.57 -0.66 20.59
C GLU A 118 -18.87 0.05 19.42
N PRO A 119 -18.58 -0.66 18.31
CA PRO A 119 -17.86 -0.10 17.19
C PRO A 119 -18.66 1.07 16.59
N GLN A 120 -18.12 2.28 16.74
CA GLN A 120 -18.69 3.48 16.14
C GLN A 120 -18.00 3.80 14.81
N PRO A 121 -18.71 4.44 13.86
CA PRO A 121 -18.09 4.94 12.65
C PRO A 121 -17.01 5.98 13.01
N PHE A 122 -15.87 5.88 12.34
CA PHE A 122 -14.79 6.84 12.50
C PHE A 122 -15.22 8.22 11.99
N VAL A 123 -15.10 9.25 12.82
CA VAL A 123 -15.31 10.66 12.47
C VAL A 123 -13.97 11.38 12.61
N PRO A 124 -13.44 11.99 11.53
CA PRO A 124 -12.18 12.74 11.62
C PRO A 124 -12.36 14.01 12.45
N ASP A 125 -11.31 14.41 13.15
CA ASP A 125 -11.27 15.69 13.85
C ASP A 125 -11.31 16.86 12.84
N PRO A 126 -11.76 18.06 13.25
CA PRO A 126 -11.77 19.24 12.37
C PRO A 126 -10.41 19.53 11.74
N TRP A 127 -9.32 19.46 12.53
CA TRP A 127 -7.97 19.71 12.03
C TRP A 127 -7.50 18.65 11.02
N GLN A 128 -7.99 17.41 11.12
CA GLN A 128 -7.68 16.35 10.17
C GLN A 128 -8.36 16.62 8.83
N THR A 129 -9.60 17.09 8.86
CA THR A 129 -10.37 17.44 7.67
C THR A 129 -9.75 18.65 6.97
N GLU A 130 -9.43 19.70 7.72
CA GLU A 130 -8.72 20.89 7.23
C GLU A 130 -7.38 20.51 6.57
N ALA A 131 -6.56 19.68 7.23
CA ALA A 131 -5.31 19.21 6.65
C ALA A 131 -5.51 18.47 5.32
N VAL A 132 -6.57 17.68 5.20
CA VAL A 132 -6.90 16.93 3.97
C VAL A 132 -7.41 17.83 2.86
N GLU A 133 -8.15 18.89 3.18
CA GLU A 133 -8.60 19.90 2.21
C GLU A 133 -7.42 20.69 1.64
N HIS A 134 -6.43 21.04 2.47
CA HIS A 134 -5.23 21.75 2.03
C HIS A 134 -4.33 20.94 1.10
N LEU A 135 -4.34 19.60 1.17
CA LEU A 135 -3.57 18.73 0.27
C LEU A 135 -3.90 18.93 -1.22
N ALA A 136 -5.10 19.43 -1.53
CA ALA A 136 -5.49 19.69 -2.92
C ALA A 136 -4.76 20.89 -3.55
N HIS A 137 -4.18 21.78 -2.74
CA HIS A 137 -3.65 23.07 -3.20
C HIS A 137 -2.21 23.34 -2.74
N SER A 138 -1.73 22.68 -1.68
CA SER A 138 -0.45 22.97 -1.05
C SER A 138 0.13 21.79 -0.29
N ASP A 139 1.43 21.86 -0.01
CA ASP A 139 2.09 20.96 0.94
C ASP A 139 1.63 21.24 2.37
N VAL A 140 1.47 20.17 3.17
CA VAL A 140 0.93 20.26 4.54
C VAL A 140 1.93 19.70 5.55
N ILE A 141 2.19 20.47 6.60
CA ILE A 141 2.97 20.05 7.78
C ILE A 141 2.01 19.89 8.96
N VAL A 142 1.86 18.67 9.45
CA VAL A 142 1.03 18.36 10.62
C VAL A 142 1.90 18.15 11.85
N SER A 143 1.70 18.98 12.87
CA SER A 143 2.30 18.81 14.20
C SER A 143 1.21 18.48 15.22
N ALA A 144 1.13 17.22 15.65
CA ALA A 144 0.18 16.77 16.66
C ALA A 144 0.78 15.65 17.52
N PRO A 145 0.34 15.48 18.79
CA PRO A 145 0.82 14.40 19.66
C PRO A 145 0.63 12.99 19.08
N THR A 146 1.42 12.03 19.58
CA THR A 146 1.21 10.61 19.27
C THR A 146 -0.15 10.17 19.83
N GLY A 147 -0.89 9.37 19.06
CA GLY A 147 -2.25 8.97 19.41
C GLY A 147 -3.34 9.89 18.84
N SER A 148 -3.03 11.10 18.39
CA SER A 148 -4.02 12.04 17.82
C SER A 148 -4.54 11.66 16.43
N GLY A 149 -4.12 10.53 15.85
CA GLY A 149 -4.67 10.10 14.55
C GLY A 149 -4.04 10.74 13.31
N LYS A 150 -2.81 11.29 13.38
CA LYS A 150 -2.04 11.83 12.22
C LYS A 150 -2.02 10.90 11.00
N THR A 151 -2.07 9.59 11.22
CA THR A 151 -2.11 8.58 10.15
C THR A 151 -3.32 8.74 9.24
N TYR A 152 -4.45 9.29 9.72
CA TYR A 152 -5.61 9.56 8.87
C TYR A 152 -5.27 10.50 7.72
N VAL A 153 -4.61 11.64 8.00
CA VAL A 153 -4.20 12.61 6.97
C VAL A 153 -3.27 11.95 5.95
N ALA A 154 -2.31 11.15 6.41
CA ALA A 154 -1.40 10.41 5.53
C ALA A 154 -2.16 9.40 4.63
N ILE A 155 -3.15 8.67 5.17
CA ILE A 155 -3.98 7.74 4.40
C ILE A 155 -4.78 8.47 3.32
N GLN A 156 -5.36 9.63 3.64
CA GLN A 156 -6.10 10.41 2.65
C GLN A 156 -5.18 10.99 1.57
N ALA A 157 -3.99 11.47 1.93
CA ALA A 157 -2.98 11.89 0.97
C ALA A 157 -2.61 10.77 -0.01
N ILE A 158 -2.36 9.56 0.52
CA ILE A 158 -2.09 8.37 -0.29
C ILE A 158 -3.27 8.07 -1.22
N ARG A 159 -4.51 8.09 -0.72
CA ARG A 159 -5.72 7.82 -1.53
C ARG A 159 -5.86 8.81 -2.68
N GLN A 160 -5.74 10.10 -2.41
CA GLN A 160 -5.85 11.15 -3.43
C GLN A 160 -4.77 10.98 -4.50
N ALA A 161 -3.50 10.82 -4.10
CA ALA A 161 -2.39 10.62 -5.03
C ALA A 161 -2.55 9.35 -5.87
N MET A 162 -2.95 8.23 -5.26
CA MET A 162 -3.20 6.98 -5.99
C MET A 162 -4.38 7.09 -6.96
N ALA A 163 -5.45 7.80 -6.59
CA ALA A 163 -6.58 8.06 -7.50
C ALA A 163 -6.14 8.87 -8.73
N LEU A 164 -5.14 9.76 -8.56
CA LEU A 164 -4.49 10.50 -9.65
C LEU A 164 -3.40 9.69 -10.37
N ASN A 165 -3.27 8.38 -10.10
CA ASN A 165 -2.23 7.50 -10.62
C ASN A 165 -0.79 8.00 -10.38
N GLN A 166 -0.58 8.71 -9.27
CA GLN A 166 0.74 9.14 -8.83
C GLN A 166 1.40 8.05 -7.97
N THR A 167 2.72 8.12 -7.88
CA THR A 167 3.52 7.28 -6.99
C THR A 167 3.68 7.98 -5.65
N VAL A 168 3.49 7.23 -4.56
CA VAL A 168 3.59 7.74 -3.19
C VAL A 168 4.73 7.02 -2.47
N ILE A 169 5.56 7.80 -1.78
CA ILE A 169 6.61 7.28 -0.90
C ILE A 169 6.24 7.61 0.54
N TYR A 170 6.05 6.58 1.35
CA TYR A 170 5.88 6.71 2.79
C TYR A 170 7.20 6.36 3.48
N THR A 171 7.77 7.33 4.20
CA THR A 171 9.02 7.12 4.95
C THR A 171 8.78 6.96 6.45
N SER A 172 9.61 6.13 7.07
CA SER A 172 9.70 6.00 8.52
C SER A 172 11.17 5.90 8.91
N PRO A 173 11.60 6.50 10.05
CA PRO A 173 13.00 6.44 10.48
C PRO A 173 13.43 5.03 10.93
N LEU A 174 12.49 4.14 11.25
CA LEU A 174 12.79 2.81 11.78
C LEU A 174 12.24 1.70 10.86
N LYS A 175 13.08 0.69 10.60
CA LYS A 175 12.72 -0.50 9.81
C LYS A 175 11.49 -1.22 10.38
N ALA A 176 11.43 -1.37 11.70
CA ALA A 176 10.31 -2.05 12.37
C ALA A 176 8.98 -1.34 12.08
N LEU A 177 8.96 0.00 12.18
CA LEU A 177 7.79 0.81 11.86
C LEU A 177 7.44 0.76 10.37
N SER A 178 8.43 0.71 9.48
CA SER A 178 8.20 0.50 8.04
C SER A 178 7.51 -0.84 7.78
N ASN A 179 7.91 -1.92 8.46
CA ASN A 179 7.24 -3.22 8.34
C ASN A 179 5.79 -3.17 8.83
N THR A 180 5.53 -2.54 9.98
CA THR A 180 4.17 -2.36 10.49
C THR A 180 3.30 -1.58 9.49
N LYS A 181 3.81 -0.46 8.97
CA LYS A 181 3.09 0.35 7.97
C LYS A 181 2.88 -0.36 6.64
N PHE A 182 3.84 -1.16 6.20
CA PHE A 182 3.66 -2.01 5.02
C PHE A 182 2.49 -2.97 5.19
N MET A 183 2.35 -3.63 6.34
CA MET A 183 1.23 -4.53 6.61
C MET A 183 -0.11 -3.78 6.70
N GLU A 184 -0.15 -2.66 7.41
CA GLU A 184 -1.35 -1.81 7.52
C GLU A 184 -1.82 -1.31 6.15
N PHE A 185 -0.90 -0.77 5.34
CA PHE A 185 -1.24 -0.27 4.00
C PHE A 185 -1.58 -1.41 3.03
N THR A 186 -0.92 -2.56 3.14
CA THR A 186 -1.30 -3.75 2.36
C THR A 186 -2.75 -4.16 2.64
N HIS A 187 -3.19 -4.10 3.90
CA HIS A 187 -4.58 -4.36 4.27
C HIS A 187 -5.54 -3.29 3.72
N LEU A 188 -5.14 -2.02 3.72
CA LEU A 188 -6.00 -0.90 3.30
C LEU A 188 -6.10 -0.74 1.77
N PHE A 189 -5.01 -0.92 1.04
CA PHE A 189 -4.90 -0.63 -0.39
C PHE A 189 -4.78 -1.88 -1.27
N GLY A 190 -4.50 -3.04 -0.65
CA GLY A 190 -4.30 -4.31 -1.33
C GLY A 190 -2.84 -4.63 -1.63
N PRO A 191 -2.46 -5.92 -1.64
CA PRO A 191 -1.06 -6.37 -1.75
C PRO A 191 -0.39 -5.98 -3.06
N ASP A 192 -1.14 -5.86 -4.15
CA ASP A 192 -0.59 -5.47 -5.45
C ASP A 192 -0.25 -3.96 -5.56
N GLN A 193 -0.75 -3.15 -4.62
CA GLN A 193 -0.63 -1.70 -4.63
C GLN A 193 0.48 -1.18 -3.72
N VAL A 194 1.01 -2.02 -2.84
CA VAL A 194 1.97 -1.63 -1.81
C VAL A 194 3.26 -2.42 -1.94
N GLY A 195 4.38 -1.73 -1.85
CA GLY A 195 5.72 -2.30 -1.82
C GLY A 195 6.50 -1.80 -0.60
N ILE A 196 7.58 -2.50 -0.28
CA ILE A 196 8.50 -2.11 0.79
C ILE A 196 9.94 -2.17 0.31
N LEU A 197 10.69 -1.11 0.60
CA LEU A 197 12.12 -1.00 0.35
C LEU A 197 12.85 -0.70 1.67
N THR A 198 13.48 -1.70 2.25
CA THR A 198 14.46 -1.54 3.34
C THR A 198 15.82 -2.04 2.88
N GLY A 199 16.87 -1.85 3.69
CA GLY A 199 18.20 -2.35 3.33
C GLY A 199 18.30 -3.87 3.18
N ASP A 200 17.37 -4.61 3.78
CA ASP A 200 17.33 -6.07 3.87
C ASP A 200 16.12 -6.71 3.17
N ARG A 201 15.11 -5.91 2.79
CA ARG A 201 13.86 -6.40 2.20
C ARG A 201 13.44 -5.54 1.01
N ARG A 202 13.09 -6.19 -0.08
CA ARG A 202 12.63 -5.53 -1.32
C ARG A 202 11.47 -6.32 -1.91
N ASP A 203 10.25 -5.93 -1.54
CA ASP A 203 9.03 -6.57 -2.03
C ASP A 203 8.20 -5.57 -2.83
N ASN A 204 7.65 -6.03 -3.96
CA ASN A 204 6.80 -5.24 -4.86
C ASN A 204 7.35 -3.82 -5.14
N ALA A 205 8.63 -3.73 -5.52
CA ALA A 205 9.37 -2.46 -5.71
C ALA A 205 8.83 -1.54 -6.82
N GLN A 206 7.81 -1.97 -7.56
CA GLN A 206 7.14 -1.22 -8.62
C GLN A 206 5.70 -0.82 -8.22
N ALA A 207 5.35 -1.02 -6.95
CA ALA A 207 4.06 -0.63 -6.41
C ALA A 207 3.88 0.91 -6.47
N PRO A 208 2.65 1.40 -6.69
CA PRO A 208 2.36 2.82 -6.62
C PRO A 208 2.55 3.41 -5.21
N LEU A 209 2.39 2.62 -4.14
CA LEU A 209 2.74 3.03 -2.77
C LEU A 209 3.98 2.26 -2.31
N LEU A 210 5.07 2.99 -2.04
CA LEU A 210 6.32 2.42 -1.52
C LEU A 210 6.55 2.85 -0.08
N VAL A 211 6.67 1.89 0.83
CA VAL A 211 7.10 2.11 2.21
C VAL A 211 8.60 1.91 2.32
N MET A 212 9.34 2.87 2.87
CA MET A 212 10.80 2.74 2.99
C MET A 212 11.34 3.47 4.21
N THR A 213 12.63 3.29 4.51
CA THR A 213 13.31 4.13 5.50
C THR A 213 13.85 5.40 4.87
N THR A 214 14.15 6.40 5.70
CA THR A 214 14.73 7.67 5.25
C THR A 214 16.09 7.48 4.56
N GLU A 215 16.89 6.52 5.00
CA GLU A 215 18.20 6.17 4.44
C GLU A 215 18.06 5.55 3.05
N ILE A 216 17.06 4.68 2.85
CA ILE A 216 16.80 4.10 1.53
C ILE A 216 16.32 5.18 0.57
N LEU A 217 15.41 6.05 1.00
CA LEU A 217 15.00 7.19 0.18
C LEU A 217 16.18 8.09 -0.16
N ARG A 218 17.06 8.37 0.81
CA ARG A 218 18.27 9.14 0.62
C ARG A 218 19.14 8.52 -0.48
N ASN A 219 19.43 7.23 -0.41
CA ASN A 219 20.26 6.53 -1.41
C ASN A 219 19.65 6.64 -2.82
N LEU A 220 18.32 6.56 -2.95
CA LEU A 220 17.64 6.74 -4.22
C LEU A 220 17.86 8.14 -4.84
N PHE A 221 18.19 9.17 -4.07
CA PHE A 221 18.52 10.49 -4.61
C PHE A 221 19.99 10.66 -4.99
N TYR A 222 20.91 9.95 -4.33
CA TYR A 222 22.34 10.09 -4.58
C TYR A 222 22.88 9.13 -5.66
N ASP A 223 22.25 7.97 -5.86
CA ASP A 223 22.61 7.01 -6.91
C ASP A 223 22.18 7.45 -8.32
#